data_AF-A0A9D5L649-F1
#
_entry.id   AF-A0A9D5L649-F1
#
_cell.length_a   1.000
_cell.length_b   1.000
_cell.length_c   1.000
_cell.angle_alpha   90.00
_cell.angle_beta   90.00
_cell.angle_gamma   90.00
#
_symmetry.space_group_name_H-M   'P 1'
#
loop_
_entity.id
_entity.type
_entity.pdbx_description
1 polymer ?
#
loop_
_entity_poly.entity_id
_entity_poly.type
_entity_poly.pdbx_seq_one_letter_code
_entity_poly.pdbx_strand_id
1 'polypeptide(L)'
;MAISLKIKGNKRTNEGIGNDLVSIGDNRFPVNDAQYPGTKGFTDFIVIRHLPDKSIYTVVTKNVTPCDSNREGTLYVSVAVPVKEHVKGLFNLLIELQNAYKSTCMNYDGTMYHFLSRNDSPQPFEEIMASHPVERYPFKPVVTSDDLSAKAYLFMSPEQISDLLDDPMRGEFSRFGEVVLVPVADPSQYVSTINIPAKIWRSYKIFVNGRQTGQVLSDPTKVVTITLPETSTHKSASVTFSIAGARETRVPGITIDDEAQIIYLNIKPEAKPAAIVHDSIPSGDKPNKKKSNTMTIALIAGVAVIAIAAAAYFFLLSPKSAEQPLNPGILLPVDSAANEVPPLPTDSLSKQSTDTLPADTAIPTDPKVSNDPEDAKNAKDTKNSNPPKAADTKDPKLNFEADLVKINSAEAQSFRTIKELYRNRTNHTEHTGYKSYNDKVEFVDEVVKYIESLKNGNIKPDEYKKQIAAFAQKAKALGLNKLGEKLGERIKNPAKINESIKESKKF
;
A
#
# COMPACT_ATOMS: atom_id res chain seq x y z
N MET A 1 5.10 0.46 24.02
CA MET A 1 4.62 0.68 22.64
C MET A 1 5.73 0.29 21.69
N ALA A 2 5.41 -0.42 20.61
CA ALA A 2 6.41 -0.90 19.65
C ALA A 2 6.81 0.21 18.65
N ILE A 3 5.86 1.10 18.32
CA ILE A 3 6.09 2.28 17.47
C ILE A 3 6.24 3.56 18.29
N SER A 4 6.87 4.58 17.70
CA SER A 4 7.11 5.89 18.33
C SER A 4 6.60 7.03 17.45
N LEU A 5 6.20 8.15 18.05
CA LEU A 5 5.68 9.33 17.36
C LEU A 5 6.48 10.57 17.76
N LYS A 6 6.83 11.36 16.75
CA LYS A 6 7.39 12.69 16.91
C LYS A 6 6.64 13.66 16.01
N ILE A 7 6.10 14.71 16.60
CA ILE A 7 5.49 15.82 15.87
C ILE A 7 6.38 17.05 16.03
N LYS A 8 6.69 17.70 14.92
CA LYS A 8 7.46 18.94 14.88
C LYS A 8 6.82 19.95 13.94
N GLY A 9 7.16 21.22 14.09
CA GLY A 9 6.74 22.23 13.14
C GLY A 9 7.12 23.64 13.54
N ASN A 10 6.96 24.57 12.59
CA ASN A 10 7.26 25.98 12.78
C ASN A 10 6.14 26.67 13.57
N LYS A 11 6.02 26.32 14.86
CA LYS A 11 4.95 26.84 15.73
C LYS A 11 5.07 28.35 15.95
N ARG A 12 6.30 28.88 15.96
CA ARG A 12 6.63 30.31 16.02
C ARG A 12 7.65 30.67 14.95
N THR A 13 7.59 31.91 14.48
CA THR A 13 8.35 32.37 13.29
C THR A 13 9.87 32.25 13.45
N ASN A 14 10.39 32.40 14.67
CA ASN A 14 11.84 32.45 14.92
C ASN A 14 12.42 31.18 15.55
N GLU A 15 11.63 30.10 15.67
CA GLU A 15 12.06 28.86 16.33
C GLU A 15 12.52 27.77 15.34
N GLY A 16 12.35 28.01 14.03
CA GLY A 16 12.52 26.96 13.03
C GLY A 16 11.57 25.79 13.30
N ILE A 17 12.00 24.57 12.95
CA ILE A 17 11.27 23.33 13.29
C ILE A 17 11.31 23.02 14.81
N GLY A 18 12.20 23.68 15.56
CA GLY A 18 12.20 23.72 17.02
C GLY A 18 12.26 22.37 17.75
N ASN A 19 11.80 22.41 19.00
CA ASN A 19 11.61 21.25 19.86
C ASN A 19 10.45 20.38 19.39
N ASP A 20 10.42 19.13 19.84
CA ASP A 20 9.27 18.25 19.62
C ASP A 20 8.00 18.89 20.21
N LEU A 21 6.97 19.07 19.38
CA LEU A 21 5.66 19.55 19.79
C LEU A 21 4.91 18.44 20.55
N VAL A 22 5.04 17.21 20.06
CA VAL A 22 4.57 15.98 20.71
C VAL A 22 5.62 14.90 20.52
N SER A 23 5.87 14.09 21.55
CA SER A 23 6.92 13.08 21.57
C SER A 23 6.43 11.88 22.40
N ILE A 24 6.27 10.70 21.77
CA ILE A 24 5.74 9.47 22.40
C ILE A 24 6.63 8.29 22.02
N GLY A 25 7.10 7.52 23.01
CA GLY A 25 7.96 6.34 22.78
C GLY A 25 9.45 6.67 22.64
N ASP A 26 10.17 5.87 21.83
CA ASP A 26 11.59 6.11 21.53
C ASP A 26 11.75 7.16 20.44
N ASN A 27 11.98 8.40 20.88
CA ASN A 27 12.09 9.55 19.99
C ASN A 27 13.52 9.80 19.50
N ARG A 28 14.39 8.79 19.56
CA ARG A 28 15.74 8.83 18.97
C ARG A 28 15.68 8.53 17.48
N PHE A 29 15.10 9.46 16.73
CA PHE A 29 15.12 9.46 15.27
C PHE A 29 15.06 10.88 14.71
N PRO A 30 15.74 11.15 13.59
CA PRO A 30 15.78 12.49 13.00
C PRO A 30 14.48 12.83 12.30
N VAL A 31 14.07 14.10 12.42
CA VAL A 31 13.04 14.73 11.58
C VAL A 31 13.70 15.99 11.03
N ASN A 32 13.95 16.00 9.73
CA ASN A 32 14.77 17.02 9.09
C ASN A 32 13.90 18.13 8.49
N ASP A 33 14.36 19.37 8.63
CA ASP A 33 13.87 20.49 7.84
C ASP A 33 14.43 20.36 6.42
N ALA A 34 13.74 19.60 5.59
CA ALA A 34 14.13 19.36 4.21
C ALA A 34 13.18 20.09 3.27
N GLN A 35 13.76 20.68 2.22
CA GLN A 35 12.99 21.17 1.09
C GLN A 35 12.67 20.02 0.13
N TYR A 36 11.44 20.04 -0.37
CA TYR A 36 10.95 19.09 -1.35
C TYR A 36 10.47 19.85 -2.60
N PRO A 37 11.37 20.20 -3.54
CA PRO A 37 11.02 21.00 -4.71
C PRO A 37 9.93 20.36 -5.59
N GLY A 38 9.92 19.03 -5.70
CA GLY A 38 8.93 18.27 -6.46
C GLY A 38 7.51 18.29 -5.89
N THR A 39 7.28 18.93 -4.73
CA THR A 39 5.96 19.02 -4.08
C THR A 39 5.38 20.44 -4.11
N LYS A 40 5.86 21.30 -5.01
CA LYS A 40 5.27 22.63 -5.22
C LYS A 40 3.81 22.51 -5.66
N GLY A 41 2.91 23.22 -4.99
CA GLY A 41 1.46 23.16 -5.25
C GLY A 41 0.72 22.08 -4.46
N PHE A 42 1.43 21.23 -3.71
CA PHE A 42 0.82 20.23 -2.83
C PHE A 42 0.92 20.68 -1.37
N THR A 43 -0.21 20.59 -0.66
CA THR A 43 -0.28 20.96 0.75
C THR A 43 0.20 19.85 1.66
N ASP A 44 0.00 18.59 1.27
CA ASP A 44 0.29 17.41 2.07
C ASP A 44 1.00 16.33 1.22
N PHE A 45 2.01 15.69 1.79
CA PHE A 45 2.70 14.55 1.18
C PHE A 45 3.40 13.72 2.27
N ILE A 46 3.82 12.49 1.92
CA ILE A 46 4.46 11.56 2.85
C ILE A 46 5.91 11.37 2.46
N VAL A 47 6.80 11.30 3.44
CA VAL A 47 8.22 11.00 3.26
C VAL A 47 8.57 9.73 4.00
N ILE A 48 9.21 8.80 3.31
CA ILE A 48 9.70 7.54 3.85
C ILE A 48 11.22 7.59 3.94
N ARG A 49 11.73 7.16 5.08
CA ARG A 49 13.16 6.89 5.28
C ARG A 49 13.35 5.59 6.03
N HIS A 50 14.25 4.73 5.57
CA HIS A 50 14.54 3.46 6.24
C HIS A 50 15.94 3.50 6.86
N LEU A 51 15.98 3.43 8.18
CA LEU A 51 17.22 3.31 8.95
C LEU A 51 17.52 1.82 9.25
N PRO A 52 18.74 1.51 9.71
CA PRO A 52 19.12 0.13 10.03
C PRO A 52 18.24 -0.56 11.08
N ASP A 53 17.64 0.20 12.00
CA ASP A 53 16.87 -0.28 13.14
C ASP A 53 15.38 0.07 13.08
N LYS A 54 14.97 1.04 12.27
CA LYS A 54 13.58 1.50 12.13
C LYS A 54 13.27 2.16 10.79
N SER A 55 12.01 2.18 10.39
CA SER A 55 11.48 2.99 9.30
C SER A 55 10.76 4.21 9.83
N ILE A 56 10.99 5.37 9.23
CA ILE A 56 10.34 6.63 9.60
C ILE A 56 9.40 7.02 8.45
N TYR A 57 8.14 7.25 8.80
CA TYR A 57 7.11 7.74 7.88
C TYR A 57 6.65 9.09 8.37
N THR A 58 6.79 10.13 7.55
CA THR A 58 6.49 11.51 7.94
C THR A 58 5.46 12.09 7.02
N VAL A 59 4.31 12.51 7.57
CA VAL A 59 3.41 13.41 6.85
C VAL A 59 3.96 14.82 6.98
N VAL A 60 4.14 15.49 5.85
CA VAL A 60 4.58 16.88 5.76
C VAL A 60 3.41 17.72 5.28
N THR A 61 3.05 18.73 6.08
CA THR A 61 1.93 19.65 5.80
C THR A 61 2.45 21.07 5.68
N LYS A 62 2.20 21.68 4.52
CA LYS A 62 2.68 23.03 4.15
C LYS A 62 1.61 24.13 4.26
N ASN A 63 0.32 23.79 4.30
CA ASN A 63 -0.75 24.78 4.46
C ASN A 63 -0.97 25.18 5.93
N VAL A 64 0.13 25.46 6.63
CA VAL A 64 0.12 25.85 8.05
C VAL A 64 0.89 27.15 8.24
N THR A 65 0.59 27.86 9.32
CA THR A 65 1.21 29.14 9.67
C THR A 65 1.55 29.18 11.17
N PRO A 66 2.68 29.79 11.57
CA PRO A 66 3.02 30.00 12.96
C PRO A 66 1.91 30.75 13.72
N CYS A 67 1.83 30.58 15.05
CA CYS A 67 0.82 31.25 15.85
C CYS A 67 1.02 32.78 15.94
N ASP A 68 2.19 33.29 15.55
CA ASP A 68 2.62 34.68 15.67
C ASP A 68 2.82 35.38 14.31
N SER A 69 2.44 34.74 13.20
CA SER A 69 2.73 35.25 11.85
C SER A 69 1.90 34.55 10.77
N ASN A 70 1.66 35.25 9.66
CA ASN A 70 0.99 34.71 8.48
C ASN A 70 1.97 34.10 7.46
N ARG A 71 3.23 33.89 7.82
CA ARG A 71 4.22 33.23 6.95
C ARG A 71 3.89 31.74 6.83
N GLU A 72 4.15 31.18 5.65
CA GLU A 72 4.08 29.74 5.44
C GLU A 72 5.02 29.02 6.42
N GLY A 73 4.47 28.04 7.13
CA GLY A 73 5.20 27.13 8.00
C GLY A 73 5.15 25.70 7.47
N THR A 74 5.65 24.76 8.28
CA THR A 74 5.50 23.34 7.98
C THR A 74 5.24 22.56 9.26
N LEU A 75 4.39 21.55 9.17
CA LEU A 75 4.11 20.56 10.21
C LEU A 75 4.63 19.19 9.73
N TYR A 76 5.33 18.49 10.60
CA TYR A 76 5.87 17.16 10.40
C TYR A 76 5.27 16.22 11.44
N VAL A 77 4.53 15.21 10.99
CA VAL A 77 3.99 14.14 11.84
C VAL A 77 4.72 12.86 11.47
N SER A 78 5.67 12.44 12.32
CA SER A 78 6.59 11.34 12.02
C SER A 78 6.36 10.13 12.93
N VAL A 79 6.03 9.00 12.32
CA VAL A 79 5.92 7.70 13.01
C VAL A 79 7.15 6.87 12.70
N ALA A 80 7.82 6.38 13.74
CA ALA A 80 8.92 5.43 13.63
C ALA A 80 8.43 4.02 13.97
N VAL A 81 8.66 3.08 13.05
CA VAL A 81 8.30 1.67 13.16
C VAL A 81 9.59 0.83 13.18
N PRO A 82 9.85 0.03 14.22
CA PRO A 82 11.03 -0.84 14.27
C PRO A 82 11.13 -1.77 13.06
N VAL A 83 12.36 -2.13 12.72
CA VAL A 83 12.63 -3.15 11.70
C VAL A 83 12.00 -4.48 12.11
N LYS A 84 11.46 -5.21 11.13
CA LYS A 84 10.66 -6.43 11.29
C LYS A 84 9.30 -6.23 11.98
N GLU A 85 8.82 -5.00 12.08
CA GLU A 85 7.46 -4.69 12.49
C GLU A 85 6.73 -3.91 11.39
N HIS A 86 5.40 -3.96 11.42
CA HIS A 86 4.54 -3.25 10.50
C HIS A 86 3.25 -2.84 11.21
N VAL A 87 2.77 -1.63 10.91
CA VAL A 87 1.48 -1.13 11.37
C VAL A 87 0.46 -1.38 10.27
N LYS A 88 -0.54 -2.21 10.55
CA LYS A 88 -1.60 -2.47 9.57
C LYS A 88 -2.40 -1.18 9.32
N GLY A 89 -2.55 -0.79 8.05
CA GLY A 89 -3.22 0.47 7.73
C GLY A 89 -2.40 1.69 8.16
N LEU A 90 -1.07 1.63 8.02
CA LEU A 90 -0.14 2.72 8.35
C LEU A 90 -0.54 4.06 7.72
N PHE A 91 -1.06 4.05 6.49
CA PHE A 91 -1.58 5.26 5.86
C PHE A 91 -2.69 5.92 6.68
N ASN A 92 -3.67 5.13 7.17
CA ASN A 92 -4.76 5.65 8.00
C ASN A 92 -4.24 6.20 9.33
N LEU A 93 -3.28 5.52 9.98
CA LEU A 93 -2.63 6.03 11.20
C LEU A 93 -2.05 7.42 10.96
N LEU A 94 -1.30 7.60 9.88
CA LEU A 94 -0.65 8.87 9.54
C LEU A 94 -1.67 9.99 9.31
N ILE A 95 -2.75 9.70 8.58
CA ILE A 95 -3.82 10.67 8.32
C ILE A 95 -4.62 10.99 9.58
N GLU A 96 -4.93 10.00 10.42
CA GLU A 96 -5.63 10.20 11.70
C GLU A 96 -4.80 11.08 12.65
N LEU A 97 -3.50 10.83 12.78
CA LEU A 97 -2.60 11.65 13.59
C LEU A 97 -2.52 13.09 13.07
N GLN A 98 -2.41 13.27 11.75
CA GLN A 98 -2.40 14.60 11.13
C GLN A 98 -3.71 15.36 11.40
N ASN A 99 -4.85 14.71 11.20
CA ASN A 99 -6.17 15.30 11.41
C ASN A 99 -6.44 15.60 12.89
N ALA A 100 -5.98 14.73 13.79
CA ALA A 100 -6.04 14.97 15.23
C ALA A 100 -5.20 16.21 15.61
N TYR A 101 -4.01 16.37 15.04
CA TYR A 101 -3.19 17.55 15.30
C TYR A 101 -3.87 18.83 14.77
N LYS A 102 -4.33 18.81 13.51
CA LYS A 102 -5.05 19.92 12.89
C LYS A 102 -6.31 20.34 13.67
N SER A 103 -7.03 19.38 14.27
CA SER A 103 -8.29 19.68 14.98
C SER A 103 -8.11 20.09 16.45
N THR A 104 -7.03 19.65 17.11
CA THR A 104 -6.82 19.90 18.55
C THR A 104 -5.78 20.99 18.86
N CYS A 105 -4.81 21.17 17.96
CA CYS A 105 -3.64 22.02 18.16
C CYS A 105 -3.57 23.20 17.18
N MET A 106 -4.54 23.35 16.28
CA MET A 106 -4.58 24.41 15.27
C MET A 106 -5.98 25.01 15.10
N ASN A 107 -6.06 26.20 14.51
CA ASN A 107 -7.29 26.84 14.05
C ASN A 107 -7.30 26.93 12.53
N TYR A 108 -8.42 26.59 11.89
CA TYR A 108 -8.59 26.74 10.45
C TYR A 108 -9.35 28.03 10.13
N ASP A 109 -8.80 28.86 9.25
CA ASP A 109 -9.42 30.13 8.84
C ASP A 109 -10.21 30.05 7.52
N GLY A 110 -10.34 28.85 6.94
CA GLY A 110 -10.92 28.64 5.62
C GLY A 110 -9.89 28.41 4.51
N THR A 111 -8.61 28.71 4.75
CA THR A 111 -7.51 28.56 3.79
C THR A 111 -6.29 27.84 4.41
N MET A 112 -5.86 28.28 5.58
CA MET A 112 -4.64 27.82 6.28
C MET A 112 -4.96 27.35 7.70
N TYR A 113 -4.10 26.46 8.21
CA TYR A 113 -4.13 26.03 9.60
C TYR A 113 -3.11 26.79 10.43
N HIS A 114 -3.59 27.55 11.41
CA HIS A 114 -2.76 28.36 12.31
C HIS A 114 -2.44 27.57 13.58
N PHE A 115 -1.16 27.44 13.94
CA PHE A 115 -0.81 26.84 15.21
C PHE A 115 -1.44 27.60 16.39
N LEU A 116 -1.89 26.88 17.41
CA LEU A 116 -2.29 27.50 18.67
C LEU A 116 -1.06 27.88 19.50
N SER A 117 -1.13 28.98 20.24
CA SER A 117 0.00 29.45 21.08
C SER A 117 0.21 28.65 22.36
N ARG A 118 -0.73 27.75 22.71
CA ARG A 118 -0.68 26.89 23.91
C ARG A 118 0.17 25.64 23.69
N ASN A 119 0.53 24.95 24.78
CA ASN A 119 1.21 23.64 24.71
C ASN A 119 0.28 22.56 24.15
N ASP A 120 0.86 21.60 23.44
CA ASP A 120 0.13 20.50 22.80
C ASP A 120 0.06 19.30 23.77
N SER A 121 -1.11 18.66 23.86
CA SER A 121 -1.31 17.51 24.73
C SER A 121 -0.98 16.20 23.99
N PRO A 122 -0.16 15.30 24.56
CA PRO A 122 0.17 14.02 23.91
C PRO A 122 -0.98 13.00 23.93
N GLN A 123 -1.92 13.12 24.88
CA GLN A 123 -2.93 12.09 25.15
C GLN A 123 -3.77 11.65 23.92
N PRO A 124 -4.32 12.56 23.08
CA PRO A 124 -5.12 12.15 21.92
C PRO A 124 -4.32 11.31 20.93
N PHE A 125 -3.00 11.55 20.82
CA PHE A 125 -2.12 10.84 19.91
C PHE A 125 -1.73 9.46 20.45
N GLU A 126 -1.58 9.31 21.77
CA GLU A 126 -1.37 8.00 22.40
C GLU A 126 -2.55 7.07 22.16
N GLU A 127 -3.78 7.58 22.27
CA GLU A 127 -5.01 6.81 22.03
C GLU A 127 -5.11 6.34 20.57
N ILE A 128 -4.77 7.21 19.60
CA ILE A 128 -4.72 6.87 18.17
C ILE A 128 -3.62 5.82 17.88
N MET A 129 -2.43 6.00 18.44
CA MET A 129 -1.35 5.01 18.27
C MET A 129 -1.72 3.65 18.84
N ALA A 130 -2.44 3.61 19.97
CA ALA A 130 -2.87 2.38 20.62
C ALA A 130 -3.98 1.63 19.87
N SER A 131 -4.79 2.32 19.06
CA SER A 131 -5.87 1.71 18.27
C SER A 131 -5.37 0.96 17.03
N HIS A 132 -4.13 1.21 16.60
CA HIS A 132 -3.55 0.63 15.40
C HIS A 132 -2.68 -0.60 15.73
N PRO A 133 -3.04 -1.81 15.24
CA PRO A 133 -2.31 -3.02 15.56
C PRO A 133 -0.94 -3.05 14.88
N VAL A 134 0.08 -3.41 15.66
CA VAL A 134 1.43 -3.68 15.19
C VAL A 134 1.61 -5.19 15.05
N GLU A 135 2.05 -5.62 13.88
CA GLU A 135 2.29 -7.03 13.56
C GLU A 135 3.76 -7.24 13.20
N ARG A 136 4.26 -8.46 13.42
CA ARG A 136 5.61 -8.83 12.99
C ARG A 136 5.64 -8.93 11.47
N TYR A 137 6.61 -8.25 10.86
CA TYR A 137 6.88 -8.25 9.43
C TYR A 137 8.17 -9.05 9.15
N PRO A 138 8.08 -10.36 8.83
CA PRO A 138 9.25 -11.25 8.73
C PRO A 138 10.01 -11.07 7.41
N PHE A 139 10.52 -9.87 7.12
CA PHE A 139 11.21 -9.54 5.88
C PHE A 139 12.61 -8.98 6.12
N LYS A 140 13.45 -9.11 5.09
CA LYS A 140 14.78 -8.51 5.08
C LYS A 140 14.64 -6.99 5.21
N PRO A 141 15.33 -6.36 6.18
CA PRO A 141 15.35 -4.91 6.28
C PRO A 141 15.94 -4.32 4.99
N VAL A 142 15.31 -3.25 4.50
CA VAL A 142 15.89 -2.38 3.48
C VAL A 142 16.29 -1.09 4.19
N VAL A 143 17.49 -0.59 3.88
CA VAL A 143 17.98 0.69 4.38
C VAL A 143 18.03 1.64 3.19
N THR A 144 17.49 2.85 3.35
CA THR A 144 17.62 3.92 2.35
C THR A 144 19.08 4.37 2.27
N SER A 145 19.46 5.00 1.16
CA SER A 145 20.81 5.57 1.02
C SER A 145 21.09 6.59 2.12
N ASP A 146 22.34 6.72 2.55
CA ASP A 146 22.74 7.82 3.46
C ASP A 146 22.76 9.18 2.74
N ASP A 147 22.75 9.19 1.41
CA ASP A 147 22.67 10.39 0.58
C ASP A 147 21.23 10.96 0.57
N LEU A 148 20.98 11.93 1.45
CA LEU A 148 19.69 12.64 1.55
C LEU A 148 19.40 13.56 0.37
N SER A 149 20.37 13.83 -0.51
CA SER A 149 20.10 14.59 -1.74
C SER A 149 19.38 13.73 -2.78
N ALA A 150 19.58 12.40 -2.76
CA ALA A 150 18.93 11.45 -3.64
C ALA A 150 17.48 11.19 -3.20
N LYS A 151 16.54 11.98 -3.72
CA LYS A 151 15.09 11.84 -3.46
C LYS A 151 14.38 11.17 -4.62
N ALA A 152 13.50 10.22 -4.31
CA ALA A 152 12.52 9.71 -5.28
C ALA A 152 11.17 10.38 -5.06
N TYR A 153 10.54 10.89 -6.11
CA TYR A 153 9.18 11.42 -6.09
C TYR A 153 8.23 10.43 -6.75
N LEU A 154 7.14 10.13 -6.06
CA LEU A 154 6.13 9.18 -6.50
C LEU A 154 4.77 9.86 -6.43
N PHE A 155 4.15 10.07 -7.58
CA PHE A 155 2.80 10.63 -7.67
C PHE A 155 1.83 9.46 -7.78
N MET A 156 0.96 9.30 -6.79
CA MET A 156 0.12 8.12 -6.64
C MET A 156 -1.24 8.51 -6.04
N SER A 157 -2.27 7.72 -6.31
CA SER A 157 -3.56 7.91 -5.63
C SER A 157 -3.45 7.54 -4.14
N PRO A 158 -4.32 8.06 -3.26
CA PRO A 158 -4.34 7.66 -1.85
C PRO A 158 -4.43 6.15 -1.65
N GLU A 159 -5.19 5.45 -2.49
CA GLU A 159 -5.33 3.99 -2.45
C GLU A 159 -4.01 3.30 -2.80
N GLN A 160 -3.32 3.79 -3.85
CA GLN A 160 -2.01 3.27 -4.23
C GLN A 160 -0.95 3.52 -3.15
N ILE A 161 -1.02 4.67 -2.47
CA ILE A 161 -0.14 4.97 -1.33
C ILE A 161 -0.44 4.03 -0.17
N SER A 162 -1.72 3.80 0.14
CA SER A 162 -2.12 2.85 1.18
C SER A 162 -1.59 1.44 0.88
N ASP A 163 -1.79 0.94 -0.34
CA ASP A 163 -1.28 -0.36 -0.78
C ASP A 163 0.26 -0.42 -0.76
N LEU A 164 0.94 0.69 -1.05
CA LEU A 164 2.40 0.79 -1.00
C LEU A 164 2.90 0.70 0.44
N LEU A 165 2.29 1.42 1.38
CA LEU A 165 2.69 1.49 2.78
C LEU A 165 2.39 0.20 3.56
N ASP A 166 1.48 -0.64 3.07
CA ASP A 166 1.28 -2.01 3.55
C ASP A 166 2.44 -2.97 3.14
N ASP A 167 3.34 -2.55 2.25
CA ASP A 167 4.60 -3.24 1.95
C ASP A 167 5.82 -2.31 2.14
N PRO A 168 6.24 -2.11 3.41
CA PRO A 168 7.13 -1.02 3.77
C PRO A 168 8.59 -1.17 3.33
N MET A 169 9.09 -2.39 3.07
CA MET A 169 10.53 -2.65 2.90
C MET A 169 10.88 -2.99 1.45
N ARG A 170 10.75 -2.00 0.56
CA ARG A 170 10.97 -2.15 -0.88
C ARG A 170 12.42 -1.97 -1.26
N GLY A 171 13.00 -2.96 -1.95
CA GLY A 171 14.39 -2.94 -2.39
C GLY A 171 14.71 -1.77 -3.33
N GLU A 172 13.72 -1.30 -4.08
CA GLU A 172 13.80 -0.13 -4.97
C GLU A 172 14.15 1.16 -4.22
N PHE A 173 13.77 1.27 -2.94
CA PHE A 173 14.01 2.46 -2.12
C PHE A 173 15.46 2.56 -1.63
N SER A 174 16.22 1.47 -1.64
CA SER A 174 17.60 1.43 -1.13
C SER A 174 18.56 2.43 -1.80
N ARG A 175 18.24 2.87 -3.02
CA ARG A 175 19.08 3.81 -3.79
C ARG A 175 18.83 5.29 -3.47
N PHE A 176 17.76 5.58 -2.74
CA PHE A 176 17.34 6.94 -2.42
C PHE A 176 17.48 7.16 -0.92
N GLY A 177 17.88 8.35 -0.50
CA GLY A 177 17.92 8.69 0.92
C GLY A 177 16.53 8.96 1.49
N GLU A 178 15.62 9.47 0.67
CA GLU A 178 14.22 9.69 1.02
C GLU A 178 13.32 9.36 -0.17
N VAL A 179 12.16 8.79 0.11
CA VAL A 179 11.11 8.53 -0.87
C VAL A 179 9.90 9.38 -0.53
N VAL A 180 9.49 10.24 -1.45
CA VAL A 180 8.43 11.22 -1.29
C VAL A 180 7.20 10.75 -2.05
N LEU A 181 6.13 10.45 -1.33
CA LEU A 181 4.84 10.08 -1.88
C LEU A 181 3.93 11.29 -1.92
N VAL A 182 3.54 11.70 -3.11
CA VAL A 182 2.65 12.83 -3.35
C VAL A 182 1.27 12.29 -3.73
N PRO A 183 0.26 12.46 -2.85
CA PRO A 183 -1.10 12.04 -3.16
C PRO A 183 -1.69 12.91 -4.26
N VAL A 184 -2.17 12.29 -5.34
CA VAL A 184 -2.80 12.97 -6.48
C VAL A 184 -4.05 12.21 -6.92
N ALA A 185 -5.06 12.93 -7.42
CA ALA A 185 -6.29 12.29 -7.91
C ALA A 185 -6.05 11.51 -9.22
N ASP A 186 -5.21 12.05 -10.10
CA ASP A 186 -4.84 11.42 -11.38
C ASP A 186 -3.31 11.32 -11.51
N PRO A 187 -2.72 10.17 -11.15
CA PRO A 187 -1.29 9.92 -11.26
C PRO A 187 -0.74 10.05 -12.69
N SER A 188 -1.58 9.88 -13.71
CA SER A 188 -1.13 9.87 -15.12
C SER A 188 -0.61 11.24 -15.60
N GLN A 189 -0.95 12.30 -14.88
CA GLN A 189 -0.54 13.67 -15.18
C GLN A 189 0.89 13.98 -14.69
N TYR A 190 1.51 13.05 -13.95
CA TYR A 190 2.78 13.27 -13.28
C TYR A 190 3.79 12.18 -13.66
N VAL A 191 5.08 12.55 -13.61
CA VAL A 191 6.17 11.62 -13.87
C VAL A 191 6.88 11.29 -12.56
N SER A 192 6.73 10.05 -12.11
CA SER A 192 7.43 9.51 -10.94
C SER A 192 8.90 9.22 -11.26
N THR A 193 9.79 9.47 -10.29
CA THR A 193 11.25 9.23 -10.42
C THR A 193 11.59 7.76 -10.66
N ILE A 194 10.77 6.87 -10.09
CA ILE A 194 10.86 5.43 -10.32
C ILE A 194 9.48 4.91 -10.68
N ASN A 195 9.44 3.89 -11.54
CA ASN A 195 8.22 3.16 -11.80
C ASN A 195 8.10 2.05 -10.75
N ILE A 196 7.09 2.15 -9.90
CA ILE A 196 6.75 1.09 -8.94
C ILE A 196 5.63 0.26 -9.56
N PRO A 197 5.84 -1.05 -9.82
CA PRO A 197 4.76 -1.92 -10.26
C PRO A 197 3.57 -1.84 -9.30
N ALA A 198 2.36 -1.67 -9.86
CA ALA A 198 1.11 -1.51 -9.12
C ALA A 198 0.84 -2.61 -8.08
N LYS A 199 1.48 -3.78 -8.26
CA LYS A 199 1.52 -4.86 -7.27
C LYS A 199 2.81 -5.64 -7.46
N ILE A 200 3.81 -5.39 -6.62
CA ILE A 200 4.99 -6.24 -6.61
C ILE A 200 4.67 -7.43 -5.73
N TRP A 201 4.44 -8.56 -6.37
CA TRP A 201 4.41 -9.80 -5.64
C TRP A 201 5.85 -10.21 -5.26
N ARG A 202 6.06 -10.63 -4.01
CA ARG A 202 7.37 -10.95 -3.44
C ARG A 202 8.07 -12.06 -4.23
N SER A 203 9.29 -11.81 -4.71
CA SER A 203 10.03 -12.77 -5.56
C SER A 203 10.81 -13.82 -4.76
N TYR A 204 10.29 -15.04 -4.67
CA TYR A 204 10.95 -16.14 -3.96
C TYR A 204 11.83 -16.98 -4.88
N LYS A 205 13.06 -17.27 -4.44
CA LYS A 205 13.94 -18.26 -5.11
C LYS A 205 13.53 -19.67 -4.71
N ILE A 206 13.46 -20.58 -5.67
CA ILE A 206 13.07 -21.97 -5.42
C ILE A 206 14.32 -22.87 -5.35
N PHE A 207 14.42 -23.64 -4.27
CA PHE A 207 15.42 -24.68 -4.06
C PHE A 207 14.75 -26.04 -4.02
N VAL A 208 15.24 -27.01 -4.79
CA VAL A 208 14.76 -28.40 -4.79
C VAL A 208 15.90 -29.29 -4.32
N ASN A 209 15.68 -30.04 -3.24
CA ASN A 209 16.66 -30.96 -2.65
C ASN A 209 18.05 -30.31 -2.47
N GLY A 210 18.07 -29.05 -2.02
CA GLY A 210 19.29 -28.26 -1.78
C GLY A 210 19.90 -27.59 -3.02
N ARG A 211 19.31 -27.71 -4.21
CA ARG A 211 19.79 -27.04 -5.44
C ARG A 211 18.83 -25.95 -5.90
N GLN A 212 19.36 -24.77 -6.22
CA GLN A 212 18.57 -23.68 -6.79
C GLN A 212 18.11 -24.05 -8.21
N THR A 213 16.82 -23.88 -8.51
CA THR A 213 16.24 -24.24 -9.81
C THR A 213 16.38 -23.14 -10.87
N GLY A 214 16.85 -21.95 -10.47
CA GLY A 214 16.84 -20.74 -11.29
C GLY A 214 15.47 -20.09 -11.44
N GLN A 215 14.39 -20.77 -11.03
CA GLN A 215 13.04 -20.21 -11.06
C GLN A 215 12.79 -19.27 -9.88
N VAL A 216 12.02 -18.22 -10.17
CA VAL A 216 11.56 -17.24 -9.18
C VAL A 216 10.04 -17.20 -9.24
N LEU A 217 9.39 -17.29 -8.07
CA LEU A 217 7.95 -17.19 -7.94
C LEU A 217 7.60 -15.93 -7.17
N SER A 218 6.92 -15.01 -7.85
CA SER A 218 6.55 -13.73 -7.27
C SER A 218 5.12 -13.72 -6.76
N ASP A 219 4.18 -14.08 -7.64
CA ASP A 219 2.75 -14.08 -7.37
C ASP A 219 2.33 -15.21 -6.41
N PRO A 220 1.72 -14.89 -5.25
CA PRO A 220 1.38 -15.87 -4.25
C PRO A 220 0.20 -16.75 -4.63
N THR A 221 -0.62 -16.33 -5.60
CA THR A 221 -1.74 -17.11 -6.12
C THR A 221 -1.34 -17.93 -7.33
N LYS A 222 -0.25 -17.57 -8.01
CA LYS A 222 0.27 -18.32 -9.15
C LYS A 222 0.68 -19.73 -8.72
N VAL A 223 0.07 -20.71 -9.37
CA VAL A 223 0.38 -22.12 -9.20
C VAL A 223 1.57 -22.48 -10.08
N VAL A 224 2.55 -23.16 -9.49
CA VAL A 224 3.75 -23.66 -10.16
C VAL A 224 3.87 -25.16 -9.92
N THR A 225 4.26 -25.88 -10.96
CA THR A 225 4.61 -27.30 -10.89
C THR A 225 6.10 -27.46 -11.08
N ILE A 226 6.76 -28.09 -10.11
CA ILE A 226 8.18 -28.43 -10.16
C ILE A 226 8.29 -29.94 -10.32
N THR A 227 8.96 -30.37 -11.38
CA THR A 227 9.11 -31.79 -11.74
C THR A 227 10.57 -32.20 -11.69
N LEU A 228 10.88 -33.23 -10.91
CA LEU A 228 12.12 -33.99 -11.01
C LEU A 228 11.99 -35.01 -12.15
N PRO A 229 12.91 -34.99 -13.13
CA PRO A 229 12.86 -35.92 -14.25
C PRO A 229 13.08 -37.35 -13.77
N GLU A 230 12.55 -38.30 -14.54
CA GLU A 230 12.79 -39.72 -14.35
C GLU A 230 14.28 -40.03 -14.55
N THR A 231 14.82 -40.93 -13.72
CA THR A 231 16.20 -41.42 -13.83
C THR A 231 16.20 -42.93 -14.05
N SER A 232 17.38 -43.52 -14.25
CA SER A 232 17.52 -44.98 -14.35
C SER A 232 17.05 -45.71 -13.08
N THR A 233 17.10 -45.05 -11.92
CA THR A 233 16.81 -45.65 -10.61
C THR A 233 15.50 -45.17 -9.98
N HIS A 234 14.96 -44.02 -10.40
CA HIS A 234 13.77 -43.43 -9.80
C HIS A 234 12.76 -42.97 -10.86
N LYS A 235 11.46 -43.10 -10.55
CA LYS A 235 10.37 -42.53 -11.35
C LYS A 235 10.40 -40.99 -11.28
N SER A 236 9.78 -40.33 -12.26
CA SER A 236 9.55 -38.89 -12.19
C SER A 236 8.67 -38.54 -10.99
N ALA A 237 8.93 -37.38 -10.38
CA ALA A 237 8.13 -36.87 -9.27
C ALA A 237 7.85 -35.39 -9.48
N SER A 238 6.63 -34.95 -9.19
CA SER A 238 6.25 -33.54 -9.34
C SER A 238 5.50 -33.04 -8.11
N VAL A 239 5.67 -31.76 -7.82
CA VAL A 239 4.96 -31.05 -6.76
C VAL A 239 4.37 -29.78 -7.36
N THR A 240 3.07 -29.62 -7.19
CA THR A 240 2.31 -28.45 -7.65
C THR A 240 1.87 -27.66 -6.43
N PHE A 241 2.18 -26.36 -6.41
CA PHE A 241 1.86 -25.50 -5.26
C PHE A 241 1.77 -24.02 -5.68
N SER A 242 1.19 -23.20 -4.81
CA SER A 242 1.29 -21.75 -4.82
C SER A 242 1.84 -21.29 -3.47
N ILE A 243 2.37 -20.06 -3.36
CA ILE A 243 2.88 -19.54 -2.08
C ILE A 243 1.75 -19.44 -1.05
N ALA A 244 0.58 -18.97 -1.47
CA ALA A 244 -0.60 -18.88 -0.60
C ALA A 244 -1.04 -20.27 -0.12
N GLY A 245 -1.14 -21.24 -1.05
CA GLY A 245 -1.54 -22.61 -0.72
C GLY A 245 -0.55 -23.30 0.23
N ALA A 246 0.75 -23.10 0.03
CA ALA A 246 1.80 -23.66 0.88
C ALA A 246 1.90 -22.99 2.28
N ARG A 247 1.37 -21.76 2.43
CA ARG A 247 1.26 -21.07 3.73
C ARG A 247 0.02 -21.53 4.53
N GLU A 248 -1.12 -21.62 3.86
CA GLU A 248 -2.39 -22.00 4.52
C GLU A 248 -2.43 -23.48 4.87
N THR A 249 -2.02 -24.31 3.91
CA THR A 249 -1.98 -25.75 4.06
C THR A 249 -0.52 -26.11 4.14
N ARG A 250 -0.01 -26.56 5.29
CA ARG A 250 1.38 -27.05 5.38
C ARG A 250 1.56 -28.21 4.40
N VAL A 251 2.00 -27.92 3.18
CA VAL A 251 2.19 -28.93 2.14
C VAL A 251 3.44 -29.73 2.51
N PRO A 252 3.35 -31.07 2.65
CA PRO A 252 4.49 -31.90 2.98
C PRO A 252 5.66 -31.69 2.00
N GLY A 253 6.85 -31.46 2.52
CA GLY A 253 8.05 -31.24 1.72
C GLY A 253 8.21 -29.81 1.16
N ILE A 254 7.32 -28.87 1.48
CA ILE A 254 7.49 -27.45 1.14
C ILE A 254 7.76 -26.66 2.42
N THR A 255 8.77 -25.81 2.41
CA THR A 255 9.05 -24.86 3.49
C THR A 255 9.34 -23.50 2.89
N ILE A 256 8.68 -22.47 3.41
CA ILE A 256 8.84 -21.08 2.95
C ILE A 256 9.61 -20.33 4.03
N ASP A 257 10.74 -19.76 3.63
CA ASP A 257 11.52 -18.81 4.42
C ASP A 257 11.21 -17.40 3.89
N ASP A 258 10.31 -16.72 4.59
CA ASP A 258 9.87 -15.36 4.24
C ASP A 258 10.98 -14.32 4.47
N GLU A 259 11.88 -14.53 5.45
CA GLU A 259 12.98 -13.61 5.74
C GLU A 259 14.05 -13.67 4.64
N ALA A 260 14.40 -14.88 4.18
CA ALA A 260 15.37 -15.08 3.11
C ALA A 260 14.76 -14.98 1.69
N GLN A 261 13.43 -14.94 1.58
CA GLN A 261 12.68 -15.05 0.31
C GLN A 261 13.03 -16.34 -0.47
N ILE A 262 13.03 -17.47 0.24
CA ILE A 262 13.38 -18.79 -0.31
C ILE A 262 12.24 -19.78 -0.10
N ILE A 263 11.97 -20.59 -1.12
CA ILE A 263 11.08 -21.75 -1.04
C ILE A 263 11.93 -23.01 -1.17
N TYR A 264 11.95 -23.83 -0.12
CA TYR A 264 12.58 -25.14 -0.11
C TYR A 264 11.55 -26.22 -0.46
N LEU A 265 11.89 -27.04 -1.44
CA LEU A 265 11.14 -28.20 -1.89
C LEU A 265 11.99 -29.45 -1.64
N ASN A 266 11.46 -30.37 -0.84
CA ASN A 266 12.04 -31.68 -0.59
C ASN A 266 11.17 -32.74 -1.28
N ILE A 267 11.52 -33.06 -2.52
CA ILE A 267 10.81 -34.00 -3.36
C ILE A 267 11.54 -35.34 -3.30
N LYS A 268 10.88 -36.37 -2.78
CA LYS A 268 11.40 -37.75 -2.73
C LYS A 268 10.83 -38.57 -3.88
N PRO A 269 11.57 -38.78 -4.97
CA PRO A 269 11.10 -39.61 -6.07
C PRO A 269 11.06 -41.09 -5.67
N GLU A 270 10.08 -41.84 -6.18
CA GLU A 270 9.91 -43.26 -5.89
C GLU A 270 10.95 -44.09 -6.65
N ALA A 271 11.61 -45.04 -5.98
CA ALA A 271 12.54 -45.95 -6.63
C ALA A 271 11.81 -46.87 -7.62
N LYS A 272 12.42 -47.15 -8.76
CA LYS A 272 11.88 -48.15 -9.70
C LYS A 272 12.06 -49.55 -9.09
N PRO A 273 11.08 -50.46 -9.24
CA PRO A 273 11.27 -51.85 -8.86
C PRO A 273 12.47 -52.39 -9.65
N ALA A 274 13.46 -52.95 -8.94
CA ALA A 274 14.55 -53.67 -9.59
C ALA A 274 13.90 -54.81 -10.39
N ALA A 275 14.09 -54.82 -11.70
CA ALA A 275 13.65 -55.93 -12.52
C ALA A 275 14.40 -57.18 -12.04
N ILE A 276 13.73 -58.03 -11.28
CA ILE A 276 14.20 -59.38 -11.02
C ILE A 276 14.07 -60.09 -12.36
N VAL A 277 15.19 -60.24 -13.05
CA VAL A 277 15.29 -61.13 -14.21
C VAL A 277 15.06 -62.53 -13.67
N HIS A 278 13.83 -63.04 -13.82
CA HIS A 278 13.59 -64.47 -13.75
C HIS A 278 14.16 -65.06 -15.05
N ASP A 279 15.42 -65.50 -14.98
CA ASP A 279 15.96 -66.39 -16.00
C ASP A 279 15.17 -67.70 -15.96
N SER A 280 14.29 -67.88 -16.95
CA SER A 280 13.72 -69.17 -17.29
C SER A 280 14.83 -70.03 -17.89
N ILE A 281 15.25 -71.05 -17.13
CA ILE A 281 16.19 -72.09 -17.56
C ILE A 281 15.45 -73.08 -18.47
N PRO A 282 15.87 -73.32 -19.73
CA PRO A 282 15.70 -74.61 -20.38
C PRO A 282 16.86 -75.54 -19.99
N SER A 283 16.48 -76.77 -19.69
CA SER A 283 17.32 -77.94 -19.43
C SER A 283 18.34 -78.20 -20.55
N GLY A 284 19.54 -78.67 -20.20
CA GLY A 284 20.42 -79.40 -21.13
C GLY A 284 21.92 -79.12 -21.01
N ASP A 285 22.60 -80.03 -20.32
CA ASP A 285 24.00 -80.48 -20.48
C ASP A 285 25.22 -79.55 -20.29
N LYS A 286 26.08 -80.02 -19.36
CA LYS A 286 27.47 -79.64 -19.10
C LYS A 286 28.43 -80.40 -20.05
N PRO A 287 29.76 -80.17 -20.03
CA PRO A 287 30.52 -78.98 -19.64
C PRO A 287 31.62 -78.62 -20.68
N ASN A 288 32.10 -77.37 -20.72
CA ASN A 288 33.54 -77.21 -20.99
C ASN A 288 34.16 -75.93 -20.43
N LYS A 289 35.37 -76.10 -19.91
CA LYS A 289 36.24 -75.10 -19.28
C LYS A 289 36.63 -73.98 -20.25
N LYS A 290 36.57 -72.73 -19.78
CA LYS A 290 37.65 -71.74 -19.99
C LYS A 290 37.56 -70.62 -18.95
N LYS A 291 38.61 -70.51 -18.11
CA LYS A 291 38.90 -69.33 -17.29
C LYS A 291 39.22 -68.15 -18.22
N SER A 292 38.61 -66.99 -17.99
CA SER A 292 39.06 -65.72 -18.55
C SER A 292 38.87 -64.63 -17.50
N ASN A 293 40.00 -64.00 -17.15
CA ASN A 293 40.12 -62.87 -16.24
C ASN A 293 39.53 -61.60 -16.87
N THR A 294 38.68 -60.89 -16.14
CA THR A 294 38.42 -59.45 -16.35
C THR A 294 38.06 -58.81 -15.01
N MET A 295 39.09 -58.51 -14.22
CA MET A 295 38.99 -57.71 -13.00
C MET A 295 40.09 -56.63 -13.03
N THR A 296 39.98 -55.69 -13.97
CA THR A 296 40.77 -54.46 -14.01
C THR A 296 40.20 -53.60 -15.13
N ILE A 297 39.44 -52.54 -14.80
CA ILE A 297 39.21 -51.31 -15.60
C ILE A 297 38.38 -50.29 -14.81
N ALA A 298 37.67 -50.65 -13.73
CA ALA A 298 36.86 -49.70 -12.97
C ALA A 298 37.63 -48.76 -12.00
N LEU A 299 38.94 -48.91 -11.83
CA LEU A 299 39.70 -48.18 -10.79
C LEU A 299 40.58 -47.03 -11.31
N ILE A 300 40.65 -46.81 -12.63
CA ILE A 300 41.49 -45.74 -13.22
C ILE A 300 40.67 -44.46 -13.53
N ALA A 301 39.34 -44.56 -13.71
CA ALA A 301 38.50 -43.38 -13.97
C ALA A 301 38.17 -42.53 -12.72
N GLY A 302 38.27 -43.12 -11.51
CA GLY A 302 37.94 -42.41 -10.27
C GLY A 302 39.04 -41.45 -9.77
N VAL A 303 40.30 -41.70 -10.11
CA VAL A 303 41.43 -40.91 -9.58
C VAL A 303 41.69 -39.63 -10.41
N ALA A 304 41.35 -39.64 -11.70
CA ALA A 304 41.53 -38.46 -12.56
C ALA A 304 40.55 -37.31 -12.23
N VAL A 305 39.32 -37.62 -11.81
CA VAL A 305 38.29 -36.61 -11.49
C VAL A 305 38.57 -35.91 -10.16
N ILE A 306 39.19 -36.60 -9.20
CA ILE A 306 39.53 -36.04 -7.89
C ILE A 306 40.77 -35.13 -7.97
N ALA A 307 41.73 -35.44 -8.84
CA ALA A 307 42.91 -34.60 -9.06
C ALA A 307 42.58 -33.25 -9.74
N ILE A 308 41.60 -33.24 -10.66
CA ILE A 308 41.19 -32.01 -11.36
C ILE A 308 40.37 -31.08 -10.44
N ALA A 309 39.55 -31.63 -9.54
CA ALA A 309 38.79 -30.85 -8.56
C ALA A 309 39.70 -30.19 -7.51
N ALA A 310 40.78 -30.86 -7.09
CA ALA A 310 41.75 -30.31 -6.14
C ALA A 310 42.61 -29.18 -6.75
N ALA A 311 43.00 -29.30 -8.02
CA ALA A 311 43.77 -28.26 -8.72
C ALA A 311 42.94 -26.98 -8.97
N ALA A 312 41.63 -27.12 -9.25
CA ALA A 312 40.73 -25.97 -9.42
C ALA A 312 40.48 -25.22 -8.09
N TYR A 313 40.42 -25.95 -6.96
CA TYR A 313 40.25 -25.33 -5.64
C TYR A 313 41.52 -24.56 -5.18
N PHE A 314 42.72 -25.01 -5.58
CA PHE A 314 43.98 -24.33 -5.25
C PHE A 314 44.22 -23.05 -6.07
N PHE A 315 43.70 -22.97 -7.30
CA PHE A 315 43.80 -21.76 -8.13
C PHE A 315 42.78 -20.67 -7.79
N LEU A 316 41.66 -21.00 -7.13
CA LEU A 316 40.63 -20.04 -6.73
C LEU A 316 40.86 -19.39 -5.35
N LEU A 317 41.83 -19.87 -4.58
CA LEU A 317 42.12 -19.42 -3.20
C LEU A 317 43.52 -18.85 -2.99
N SER A 318 44.29 -18.57 -4.06
CA SER A 318 45.54 -17.82 -3.90
C SER A 318 45.25 -16.33 -3.63
N PRO A 319 45.69 -15.76 -2.49
CA PRO A 319 45.51 -14.35 -2.21
C PRO A 319 46.46 -13.54 -3.10
N LYS A 320 45.91 -12.63 -3.91
CA LYS A 320 46.73 -11.58 -4.54
C LYS A 320 47.35 -10.74 -3.44
N SER A 321 48.66 -10.89 -3.27
CA SER A 321 49.48 -10.03 -2.44
C SER A 321 49.46 -8.59 -2.96
N ALA A 322 49.42 -7.70 -1.97
CA ALA A 322 49.73 -6.28 -1.95
C ALA A 322 50.58 -5.72 -3.11
N GLU A 323 50.10 -4.62 -3.68
CA GLU A 323 50.97 -3.48 -3.97
C GLU A 323 50.56 -2.33 -3.04
N GLN A 324 51.53 -1.90 -2.24
CA GLN A 324 51.47 -0.75 -1.33
C GLN A 324 51.81 0.55 -2.10
N PRO A 325 51.58 1.73 -1.50
CA PRO A 325 51.37 2.99 -2.18
C PRO A 325 52.69 3.65 -2.60
N LEU A 326 52.63 4.44 -3.67
CA LEU A 326 53.65 5.42 -4.01
C LEU A 326 53.06 6.82 -3.95
N ASN A 327 53.44 7.55 -2.92
CA ASN A 327 53.66 8.99 -2.95
C ASN A 327 55.07 9.17 -2.35
N PRO A 328 56.01 9.91 -2.95
CA PRO A 328 56.01 11.37 -2.75
C PRO A 328 56.65 12.19 -3.90
N GLY A 329 56.26 13.46 -4.02
CA GLY A 329 56.92 14.41 -4.92
C GLY A 329 56.59 15.86 -4.57
N ILE A 330 57.29 16.37 -3.55
CA ILE A 330 57.31 17.77 -3.12
C ILE A 330 58.00 18.63 -4.18
N LEU A 331 57.41 19.79 -4.54
CA LEU A 331 58.10 21.08 -4.69
C LEU A 331 57.08 22.23 -4.55
N LEU A 332 57.49 23.26 -3.79
CA LEU A 332 56.74 24.38 -3.23
C LEU A 332 56.59 25.59 -4.23
N PRO A 333 56.41 26.85 -3.78
CA PRO A 333 55.15 27.59 -3.75
C PRO A 333 55.17 28.83 -4.68
N VAL A 334 54.01 29.42 -5.00
CA VAL A 334 53.96 30.84 -5.42
C VAL A 334 52.72 31.50 -4.84
N ASP A 335 52.99 32.49 -3.99
CA ASP A 335 52.05 33.46 -3.44
C ASP A 335 51.61 34.51 -4.48
N SER A 336 50.50 35.17 -4.13
CA SER A 336 50.22 36.61 -4.32
C SER A 336 49.22 37.04 -5.40
N ALA A 337 48.09 37.51 -4.86
CA ALA A 337 47.56 38.87 -5.01
C ALA A 337 46.54 39.17 -6.12
N ALA A 338 45.37 39.61 -5.62
CA ALA A 338 44.64 40.83 -5.98
C ALA A 338 44.34 41.13 -7.46
N ASN A 339 43.04 41.28 -7.78
CA ASN A 339 42.58 42.61 -8.21
C ASN A 339 41.06 42.79 -8.06
N GLU A 340 40.74 44.03 -7.72
CA GLU A 340 39.45 44.64 -7.45
C GLU A 340 38.57 44.76 -8.71
N VAL A 341 37.28 44.42 -8.55
CA VAL A 341 36.03 45.19 -8.84
C VAL A 341 36.28 46.61 -9.45
N PRO A 342 35.48 47.17 -10.41
CA PRO A 342 34.09 47.57 -10.11
C PRO A 342 33.12 47.73 -11.34
N PRO A 343 31.92 48.35 -11.23
CA PRO A 343 30.66 47.71 -11.64
C PRO A 343 29.81 48.56 -12.63
N LEU A 344 28.65 48.01 -13.03
CA LEU A 344 27.40 48.68 -13.49
C LEU A 344 27.46 49.65 -14.72
N PRO A 345 26.35 49.77 -15.47
CA PRO A 345 25.38 50.80 -15.09
C PRO A 345 23.93 50.33 -15.15
N THR A 346 23.19 50.73 -14.12
CA THR A 346 21.79 51.13 -14.20
C THR A 346 21.69 52.41 -15.01
N ASP A 347 20.67 52.53 -15.87
CA ASP A 347 19.96 53.80 -15.91
C ASP A 347 18.46 53.65 -16.22
N SER A 348 17.76 54.56 -15.57
CA SER A 348 16.34 54.72 -15.38
C SER A 348 15.73 55.50 -16.55
N LEU A 349 14.45 55.31 -16.89
CA LEU A 349 13.54 56.46 -17.10
C LEU A 349 12.06 56.05 -17.26
N SER A 350 11.27 56.80 -16.49
CA SER A 350 9.82 56.90 -16.30
C SER A 350 8.99 57.27 -17.53
N LYS A 351 7.69 56.91 -17.49
CA LYS A 351 6.46 57.67 -17.87
C LYS A 351 5.25 56.74 -17.63
N GLN A 352 4.43 56.90 -16.59
CA GLN A 352 3.33 57.86 -16.38
C GLN A 352 2.28 57.88 -17.52
N SER A 353 1.06 57.41 -17.20
CA SER A 353 -0.30 57.86 -17.64
C SER A 353 -1.33 56.86 -17.05
N THR A 354 -2.05 57.16 -15.96
CA THR A 354 -3.36 57.87 -15.82
C THR A 354 -4.58 57.20 -16.47
N ASP A 355 -5.57 56.95 -15.60
CA ASP A 355 -7.04 56.99 -15.77
C ASP A 355 -7.69 55.98 -16.74
N THR A 356 -8.87 55.38 -16.49
CA THR A 356 -10.07 55.85 -15.78
C THR A 356 -11.00 54.66 -15.52
N LEU A 357 -11.68 54.63 -14.37
CA LEU A 357 -12.97 53.94 -14.19
C LEU A 357 -14.09 54.71 -14.95
N PRO A 358 -15.24 54.08 -15.23
CA PRO A 358 -16.39 54.46 -14.41
C PRO A 358 -17.31 53.30 -14.01
N ALA A 359 -18.00 53.53 -12.90
CA ALA A 359 -19.15 52.81 -12.40
C ALA A 359 -20.42 53.10 -13.23
N ASP A 360 -21.38 52.18 -13.29
CA ASP A 360 -22.59 52.19 -12.45
C ASP A 360 -23.77 51.42 -13.08
N THR A 361 -24.42 50.61 -12.23
CA THR A 361 -25.87 50.43 -12.03
C THR A 361 -26.80 50.03 -13.21
N ALA A 362 -27.45 48.86 -13.10
CA ALA A 362 -28.92 48.72 -12.98
C ALA A 362 -29.41 47.25 -13.01
N ILE A 363 -30.22 46.89 -12.00
CA ILE A 363 -31.23 45.82 -11.99
C ILE A 363 -32.51 46.41 -12.61
N PRO A 364 -33.32 45.71 -13.45
CA PRO A 364 -34.54 45.07 -12.91
C PRO A 364 -35.15 43.84 -13.67
N THR A 365 -35.76 42.96 -12.86
CA THR A 365 -37.05 42.23 -13.03
C THR A 365 -37.32 41.25 -14.20
N ASP A 366 -37.65 40.01 -13.80
CA ASP A 366 -38.58 39.01 -14.39
C ASP A 366 -40.01 39.57 -14.67
N PRO A 367 -41.03 38.82 -15.20
CA PRO A 367 -41.09 37.47 -15.84
C PRO A 367 -42.04 37.37 -17.07
N LYS A 368 -42.07 36.21 -17.78
CA LYS A 368 -43.27 35.47 -18.32
C LYS A 368 -42.86 34.46 -19.42
N VAL A 369 -43.15 33.16 -19.27
CA VAL A 369 -44.39 32.42 -19.66
C VAL A 369 -44.72 32.48 -21.16
N SER A 370 -44.59 31.33 -21.84
CA SER A 370 -45.54 30.70 -22.78
C SER A 370 -44.79 29.56 -23.49
N ASN A 371 -45.22 28.29 -23.39
CA ASN A 371 -46.34 27.59 -24.05
C ASN A 371 -45.75 26.48 -24.95
N ASP A 372 -45.84 25.24 -24.49
CA ASP A 372 -46.15 24.07 -25.32
C ASP A 372 -47.55 24.26 -25.97
N PRO A 373 -48.03 23.48 -26.98
CA PRO A 373 -47.73 22.05 -27.17
C PRO A 373 -47.83 21.48 -28.62
N GLU A 374 -47.73 20.14 -28.67
CA GLU A 374 -48.29 19.19 -29.66
C GLU A 374 -47.55 18.97 -31.00
N ASP A 375 -47.01 17.76 -31.18
CA ASP A 375 -47.76 16.74 -31.93
C ASP A 375 -47.22 15.31 -31.75
N ALA A 376 -48.16 14.38 -31.56
CA ALA A 376 -47.94 12.95 -31.43
C ALA A 376 -48.25 12.23 -32.74
N LYS A 377 -47.58 11.11 -33.05
CA LYS A 377 -48.20 9.97 -33.77
C LYS A 377 -47.38 8.67 -33.77
N ASN A 378 -48.09 7.63 -33.31
CA ASN A 378 -48.12 6.23 -33.72
C ASN A 378 -46.99 5.23 -33.34
N ALA A 379 -47.32 4.38 -32.34
CA ALA A 379 -47.65 2.94 -32.42
C ALA A 379 -46.89 2.06 -33.47
N LYS A 380 -46.49 0.80 -33.22
CA LYS A 380 -47.16 -0.29 -32.48
C LYS A 380 -46.25 -1.56 -32.41
N ASP A 381 -46.37 -2.33 -31.33
CA ASP A 381 -46.14 -3.79 -31.14
C ASP A 381 -44.97 -4.54 -31.82
N THR A 382 -44.04 -5.08 -31.01
CA THR A 382 -43.64 -6.50 -31.12
C THR A 382 -43.23 -7.06 -29.75
N LYS A 383 -43.97 -8.06 -29.26
CA LYS A 383 -43.64 -8.91 -28.12
C LYS A 383 -42.58 -9.95 -28.51
N ASN A 384 -41.77 -10.35 -27.52
CA ASN A 384 -40.76 -11.42 -27.49
C ASN A 384 -39.40 -11.15 -28.15
N SER A 385 -38.44 -10.74 -27.33
CA SER A 385 -37.12 -11.40 -27.27
C SER A 385 -36.45 -11.12 -25.93
N ASN A 386 -35.67 -12.08 -25.46
CA ASN A 386 -34.95 -12.12 -24.19
C ASN A 386 -34.25 -10.80 -23.82
N PRO A 387 -34.06 -10.49 -22.52
CA PRO A 387 -33.20 -9.39 -22.12
C PRO A 387 -31.79 -9.61 -22.70
N PRO A 388 -31.18 -8.59 -23.34
CA PRO A 388 -29.89 -8.74 -23.97
C PRO A 388 -28.84 -9.06 -22.91
N LYS A 389 -28.06 -10.11 -23.20
CA LYS A 389 -26.83 -10.48 -22.49
C LYS A 389 -25.99 -9.21 -22.30
N ALA A 390 -25.72 -8.88 -21.03
CA ALA A 390 -24.81 -7.81 -20.67
C ALA A 390 -23.46 -8.05 -21.37
N ALA A 391 -23.08 -7.13 -22.25
CA ALA A 391 -21.75 -7.06 -22.80
C ALA A 391 -20.81 -6.63 -21.67
N ASP A 392 -19.74 -7.41 -21.49
CA ASP A 392 -18.55 -7.02 -20.75
C ASP A 392 -18.03 -5.70 -21.31
N THR A 393 -18.24 -4.62 -20.56
CA THR A 393 -17.58 -3.32 -20.82
C THR A 393 -16.86 -2.91 -19.55
N LYS A 394 -15.53 -3.00 -19.59
CA LYS A 394 -14.59 -2.56 -18.56
C LYS A 394 -14.45 -1.03 -18.58
N ASP A 395 -15.53 -0.32 -18.32
CA ASP A 395 -15.52 1.14 -18.15
C ASP A 395 -16.34 1.52 -16.92
N PRO A 396 -15.76 2.04 -15.82
CA PRO A 396 -16.50 2.51 -14.67
C PRO A 396 -17.03 3.92 -14.96
N LYS A 397 -17.89 4.07 -15.96
CA LYS A 397 -18.74 5.27 -16.05
C LYS A 397 -19.87 5.10 -15.04
N LEU A 398 -19.66 5.67 -13.85
CA LEU A 398 -20.63 5.70 -12.76
C LEU A 398 -21.85 6.53 -13.16
N ASN A 399 -23.04 5.99 -12.90
CA ASN A 399 -24.29 6.72 -13.04
C ASN A 399 -24.77 7.14 -11.63
N PHE A 400 -24.55 8.41 -11.28
CA PHE A 400 -24.98 9.02 -10.01
C PHE A 400 -26.45 8.76 -9.70
N GLU A 401 -27.33 8.86 -10.69
CA GLU A 401 -28.78 8.67 -10.54
C GLU A 401 -29.11 7.21 -10.20
N ALA A 402 -28.41 6.26 -10.81
CA ALA A 402 -28.57 4.85 -10.50
C ALA A 402 -28.13 4.52 -9.07
N ASP A 403 -27.07 5.15 -8.58
CA ASP A 403 -26.59 4.98 -7.22
C ASP A 403 -27.48 5.68 -6.19
N LEU A 404 -28.04 6.84 -6.55
CA LEU A 404 -29.04 7.56 -5.76
C LEU A 404 -30.33 6.74 -5.57
N VAL A 405 -30.79 6.04 -6.62
CA VAL A 405 -31.95 5.13 -6.53
C VAL A 405 -31.66 3.94 -5.61
N LYS A 406 -30.45 3.36 -5.70
CA LYS A 406 -30.06 2.22 -4.84
C LYS A 406 -29.93 2.64 -3.38
N ILE A 407 -29.37 3.81 -3.06
CA ILE A 407 -29.25 4.26 -1.67
C ILE A 407 -30.60 4.64 -1.06
N ASN A 408 -31.51 5.24 -1.85
CA ASN A 408 -32.88 5.52 -1.40
C ASN A 408 -33.73 4.25 -1.21
N SER A 409 -33.25 3.10 -1.68
CA SER A 409 -33.84 1.76 -1.50
C SER A 409 -32.88 0.80 -0.78
N ALA A 410 -32.02 1.32 0.10
CA ALA A 410 -30.96 0.57 0.77
C ALA A 410 -31.46 -0.70 1.47
N GLU A 411 -32.70 -0.69 1.96
CA GLU A 411 -33.34 -1.82 2.62
C GLU A 411 -33.59 -3.03 1.70
N ALA A 412 -33.57 -2.83 0.38
CA ALA A 412 -33.71 -3.87 -0.63
C ALA A 412 -32.36 -4.35 -1.20
N GLN A 413 -31.28 -3.62 -0.91
CA GLN A 413 -29.95 -3.89 -1.44
C GLN A 413 -29.21 -4.94 -0.62
N SER A 414 -28.25 -5.60 -1.28
CA SER A 414 -27.31 -6.48 -0.59
C SER A 414 -26.23 -5.68 0.12
N PHE A 415 -25.66 -6.22 1.20
CA PHE A 415 -24.53 -5.56 1.88
C PHE A 415 -23.33 -5.34 0.95
N ARG A 416 -23.12 -6.24 -0.03
CA ARG A 416 -22.11 -6.06 -1.07
C ARG A 416 -22.39 -4.82 -1.91
N THR A 417 -23.63 -4.64 -2.35
CA THR A 417 -24.07 -3.47 -3.13
C THR A 417 -23.91 -2.18 -2.33
N ILE A 418 -24.24 -2.19 -1.04
CA ILE A 418 -24.01 -1.04 -0.15
C ILE A 418 -22.51 -0.72 -0.02
N LYS A 419 -21.65 -1.73 0.15
CA LYS A 419 -20.19 -1.54 0.20
C LYS A 419 -19.64 -0.98 -1.12
N GLU A 420 -20.19 -1.39 -2.25
CA GLU A 420 -19.86 -0.83 -3.56
C GLU A 420 -20.30 0.64 -3.67
N LEU A 421 -21.51 1.00 -3.25
CA LEU A 421 -21.97 2.39 -3.18
C LEU A 421 -21.07 3.25 -2.28
N TYR A 422 -20.68 2.72 -1.13
CA TYR A 422 -19.75 3.38 -0.21
C TYR A 422 -18.39 3.64 -0.85
N ARG A 423 -17.83 2.67 -1.58
CA ARG A 423 -16.57 2.86 -2.32
C ARG A 423 -16.68 3.88 -3.44
N ASN A 424 -17.83 3.95 -4.08
CA ASN A 424 -18.08 4.80 -5.24
C ASN A 424 -18.41 6.26 -4.87
N ARG A 425 -18.61 6.57 -3.58
CA ARG A 425 -19.18 7.87 -3.18
C ARG A 425 -18.32 9.06 -3.59
N THR A 426 -17.00 8.96 -3.58
CA THR A 426 -16.09 10.06 -3.93
C THR A 426 -16.13 10.47 -5.41
N ASN A 427 -16.76 9.67 -6.28
CA ASN A 427 -16.80 9.94 -7.72
C ASN A 427 -17.90 10.92 -8.14
N HIS A 428 -18.69 11.43 -7.19
CA HIS A 428 -19.89 12.23 -7.46
C HIS A 428 -19.83 13.66 -6.90
N THR A 429 -18.63 14.14 -6.53
CA THR A 429 -18.41 15.39 -5.76
C THR A 429 -18.92 16.67 -6.42
N GLU A 430 -19.11 16.66 -7.74
CA GLU A 430 -19.57 17.81 -8.52
C GLU A 430 -21.10 17.85 -8.72
N HIS A 431 -21.84 16.83 -8.28
CA HIS A 431 -23.29 16.75 -8.48
C HIS A 431 -24.10 17.48 -7.41
N THR A 432 -25.09 18.26 -7.83
CA THR A 432 -26.09 18.85 -6.93
C THR A 432 -26.81 17.75 -6.14
N GLY A 433 -26.78 17.84 -4.81
CA GLY A 433 -27.32 16.80 -3.92
C GLY A 433 -26.30 15.76 -3.46
N TYR A 434 -25.04 15.86 -3.90
CA TYR A 434 -23.95 14.97 -3.48
C TYR A 434 -23.78 14.89 -1.96
N LYS A 435 -23.82 16.02 -1.25
CA LYS A 435 -23.71 16.04 0.22
C LYS A 435 -24.80 15.17 0.88
N SER A 436 -26.05 15.31 0.44
CA SER A 436 -27.16 14.49 0.94
C SER A 436 -27.00 13.02 0.58
N TYR A 437 -26.49 12.71 -0.62
CA TYR A 437 -26.14 11.36 -1.02
C TYR A 437 -25.02 10.76 -0.15
N ASN A 438 -23.95 11.51 0.10
CA ASN A 438 -22.81 11.08 0.91
C ASN A 438 -23.24 10.80 2.36
N ASP A 439 -24.02 11.70 2.96
CA ASP A 439 -24.55 11.53 4.32
C ASP A 439 -25.42 10.27 4.44
N LYS A 440 -26.24 9.96 3.41
CA LYS A 440 -27.02 8.73 3.34
C LYS A 440 -26.14 7.49 3.20
N VAL A 441 -25.13 7.53 2.33
CA VAL A 441 -24.23 6.40 2.08
C VAL A 441 -23.40 6.07 3.32
N GLU A 442 -22.85 7.07 4.01
CA GLU A 442 -22.11 6.88 5.25
C GLU A 442 -22.98 6.30 6.36
N PHE A 443 -24.20 6.82 6.52
CA PHE A 443 -25.13 6.29 7.50
C PHE A 443 -25.53 4.84 7.21
N VAL A 444 -25.81 4.49 5.95
CA VAL A 444 -26.18 3.10 5.62
C VAL A 444 -25.01 2.14 5.86
N ASP A 445 -23.77 2.54 5.59
CA ASP A 445 -22.57 1.75 5.91
C ASP A 445 -22.39 1.56 7.43
N GLU A 446 -22.63 2.61 8.23
CA GLU A 446 -22.64 2.54 9.70
C GLU A 446 -23.62 1.47 10.22
N VAL A 447 -24.85 1.46 9.68
CA VAL A 447 -25.86 0.47 10.03
C VAL A 447 -25.43 -0.95 9.60
N VAL A 448 -24.86 -1.11 8.41
CA VAL A 448 -24.35 -2.42 7.93
C VAL A 448 -23.24 -2.93 8.84
N LYS A 449 -22.24 -2.11 9.17
CA LYS A 449 -21.13 -2.47 10.07
C LYS A 449 -21.63 -2.92 11.44
N TYR A 450 -22.59 -2.18 12.00
CA TYR A 450 -23.21 -2.55 13.27
C TYR A 450 -23.90 -3.91 13.16
N ILE A 451 -24.75 -4.13 12.14
CA ILE A 451 -25.45 -5.41 11.92
C ILE A 451 -24.46 -6.58 11.69
N GLU A 452 -23.38 -6.36 10.94
CA GLU A 452 -22.33 -7.36 10.72
C GLU A 452 -21.60 -7.70 12.03
N SER A 453 -21.37 -6.73 12.92
CA SER A 453 -20.75 -6.97 14.23
C SER A 453 -21.59 -7.85 15.16
N LEU A 454 -22.92 -7.82 15.02
CA LEU A 454 -23.84 -8.65 15.82
C LEU A 454 -23.63 -10.16 15.57
N LYS A 455 -23.04 -10.56 14.43
CA LYS A 455 -22.78 -11.97 14.11
C LYS A 455 -21.75 -12.63 15.03
N ASN A 456 -20.92 -11.83 15.69
CA ASN A 456 -19.74 -12.31 16.40
C ASN A 456 -19.81 -12.13 17.93
N GLY A 457 -20.94 -11.69 18.50
CA GLY A 457 -21.01 -11.29 19.91
C GLY A 457 -22.31 -11.61 20.65
N ASN A 458 -22.19 -11.82 21.97
CA ASN A 458 -23.30 -11.83 22.92
C ASN A 458 -23.70 -10.38 23.24
N ILE A 459 -24.75 -9.86 22.63
CA ILE A 459 -25.18 -8.47 22.81
C ILE A 459 -26.35 -8.40 23.79
N LYS A 460 -26.27 -7.46 24.73
CA LYS A 460 -27.35 -7.22 25.70
C LYS A 460 -28.59 -6.68 24.96
N PRO A 461 -29.77 -7.28 25.13
CA PRO A 461 -30.99 -6.88 24.39
C PRO A 461 -31.35 -5.40 24.49
N ASP A 462 -31.08 -4.76 25.63
CA ASP A 462 -31.40 -3.34 25.85
C ASP A 462 -30.47 -2.40 25.08
N GLU A 463 -29.19 -2.77 24.96
CA GLU A 463 -28.19 -2.03 24.18
C GLU A 463 -28.50 -2.13 22.68
N TYR A 464 -28.88 -3.34 22.22
CA TYR A 464 -29.36 -3.55 20.86
C TYR A 464 -30.57 -2.69 20.53
N LYS A 465 -31.60 -2.69 21.39
CA LYS A 465 -32.82 -1.89 21.18
C LYS A 465 -32.52 -0.39 21.12
N LYS A 466 -31.66 0.10 22.02
CA LYS A 466 -31.25 1.52 22.07
C LYS A 466 -30.56 1.94 20.78
N GLN A 467 -29.61 1.13 20.30
CA GLN A 467 -28.84 1.45 19.10
C GLN A 467 -29.70 1.39 17.84
N ILE A 468 -30.54 0.37 17.68
CA ILE A 468 -31.43 0.26 16.51
C ILE A 468 -32.48 1.38 16.51
N ALA A 469 -32.98 1.81 17.68
CA ALA A 469 -33.87 2.97 17.78
C ALA A 469 -33.19 4.27 17.31
N ALA A 470 -31.93 4.49 17.70
CA ALA A 470 -31.14 5.63 17.25
C ALA A 470 -30.94 5.61 15.72
N PHE A 471 -30.64 4.44 15.14
CA PHE A 471 -30.55 4.29 13.69
C PHE A 471 -31.88 4.52 12.98
N ALA A 472 -33.00 4.02 13.51
CA ALA A 472 -34.31 4.24 12.91
C ALA A 472 -34.68 5.74 12.86
N GLN A 473 -34.31 6.51 13.89
CA GLN A 473 -34.52 7.97 13.92
C GLN A 473 -33.61 8.69 12.92
N LYS A 474 -32.31 8.34 12.88
CA LYS A 474 -31.33 8.91 11.94
C LYS A 474 -31.70 8.61 10.48
N ALA A 475 -32.21 7.42 10.19
CA ALA A 475 -32.71 7.03 8.86
C ALA A 475 -33.85 7.95 8.39
N LYS A 476 -34.83 8.22 9.27
CA LYS A 476 -35.94 9.13 8.96
C LYS A 476 -35.47 10.57 8.74
N ALA A 477 -34.53 11.05 9.55
CA ALA A 477 -33.94 12.38 9.38
C ALA A 477 -33.22 12.55 8.03
N LEU A 478 -32.66 11.46 7.49
CA LEU A 478 -32.02 11.42 6.17
C LEU A 478 -32.99 11.11 5.02
N GLY A 479 -34.30 10.99 5.27
CA GLY A 479 -35.30 10.66 4.25
C GLY A 479 -35.29 9.19 3.79
N LEU A 480 -34.61 8.30 4.51
CA LEU A 480 -34.56 6.86 4.27
C LEU A 480 -35.72 6.15 5.00
N ASN A 481 -36.95 6.55 4.68
CA ASN A 481 -38.15 6.18 5.46
C ASN A 481 -38.35 4.66 5.57
N LYS A 482 -38.21 3.93 4.46
CA LYS A 482 -38.36 2.46 4.42
C LYS A 482 -37.29 1.74 5.25
N LEU A 483 -36.05 2.23 5.22
CA LEU A 483 -34.98 1.72 6.07
C LEU A 483 -35.30 1.97 7.56
N GLY A 484 -35.79 3.16 7.89
CA GLY A 484 -36.23 3.50 9.25
C GLY A 484 -37.37 2.62 9.75
N GLU A 485 -38.35 2.30 8.89
CA GLU A 485 -39.43 1.35 9.20
C GLU A 485 -38.90 -0.06 9.46
N LYS A 486 -38.03 -0.57 8.58
CA LYS A 486 -37.43 -1.91 8.70
C LYS A 486 -36.56 -2.05 9.95
N LEU A 487 -35.80 -1.01 10.31
CA LEU A 487 -35.06 -0.95 11.57
C LEU A 487 -36.02 -0.92 12.77
N GLY A 488 -37.13 -0.19 12.68
CA GLY A 488 -38.18 -0.17 13.70
C GLY A 488 -38.86 -1.54 13.91
N GLU A 489 -39.08 -2.31 12.85
CA GLU A 489 -39.61 -3.68 12.94
C GLU A 489 -38.65 -4.64 13.66
N ARG A 490 -37.33 -4.47 13.45
CA ARG A 490 -36.30 -5.25 14.14
C ARG A 490 -36.28 -5.04 15.66
N ILE A 491 -36.78 -3.91 16.16
CA ILE A 491 -36.95 -3.64 17.61
C ILE A 491 -38.10 -4.47 18.18
N LYS A 492 -39.17 -4.67 17.39
CA LYS A 492 -40.40 -5.35 17.83
C LYS A 492 -40.26 -6.87 17.90
N ASN A 493 -39.33 -7.45 17.13
CA ASN A 493 -39.11 -8.90 17.05
C ASN A 493 -37.63 -9.30 17.31
N PRO A 494 -37.13 -9.22 18.55
CA PRO A 494 -35.75 -9.59 18.88
C PRO A 494 -35.45 -11.08 18.70
N ALA A 495 -36.46 -11.96 18.67
CA ALA A 495 -36.28 -13.39 18.39
C ALA A 495 -35.73 -13.67 16.99
N LYS A 496 -35.91 -12.74 16.03
CA LYS A 496 -35.32 -12.83 14.70
C LYS A 496 -33.84 -12.46 14.66
N ILE A 497 -33.20 -12.05 15.76
CA ILE A 497 -31.77 -11.71 15.77
C ILE A 497 -30.94 -12.94 15.38
N ASN A 498 -31.22 -14.10 15.98
CA ASN A 498 -30.49 -15.35 15.69
C ASN A 498 -30.84 -15.99 14.33
N GLU A 499 -32.06 -15.78 13.82
CA GLU A 499 -32.44 -16.24 12.47
C GLU A 499 -31.95 -15.28 11.37
N SER A 500 -31.89 -13.97 11.64
CA SER A 500 -31.36 -12.96 10.70
C SER A 500 -29.85 -13.07 10.46
N ILE A 501 -29.12 -13.66 11.41
CA ILE A 501 -27.71 -14.03 11.25
C ILE A 501 -27.55 -15.08 10.13
N LYS A 502 -28.53 -15.97 9.93
CA LYS A 502 -28.54 -17.00 8.88
C LYS A 502 -29.01 -16.47 7.51
N GLU A 503 -29.88 -15.47 7.43
CA GLU A 503 -30.37 -14.88 6.16
C GLU A 503 -29.58 -13.63 5.69
N SER A 504 -28.32 -13.51 6.11
CA SER A 504 -27.53 -12.28 6.11
C SER A 504 -26.99 -11.76 4.76
N LYS A 505 -27.78 -11.82 3.68
CA LYS A 505 -27.41 -11.23 2.38
C LYS A 505 -28.12 -9.92 2.04
N LYS A 506 -29.17 -9.52 2.78
CA LYS A 506 -29.92 -8.27 2.59
C LYS A 506 -30.36 -7.66 3.94
N PHE A 507 -30.70 -6.38 3.92
CA PHE A 507 -31.29 -5.67 5.06
C PHE A 507 -32.60 -6.30 5.53
#